data_AF-A0A932Q0D9-F1
#
_entry.id   AF-A0A932Q0D9-F1
#
_cell.length_a   1.000
_cell.length_b   1.000
_cell.length_c   1.000
_cell.angle_alpha   90.00
_cell.angle_beta   90.00
_cell.angle_gamma   90.00
#
_symmetry.space_group_name_H-M   'P 1'
#
loop_
_entity.id
_entity.type
_entity.pdbx_description
1 polymer ?
#
loop_
_entity_poly.entity_id
_entity_poly.type
_entity_poly.pdbx_seq_one_letter_code
_entity_poly.pdbx_strand_id
1 'polypeptide(L)'
;MTEQTFEDYLRDILENARKAQRFVANVNFDLFVVDDEKFYAVLHALEIIGEAAKKIPQSARTRYPQVPWREVAGMRDKLARDYFEVDARRVWQTVQDDLPALQATVERMLADLNRSVSPK
;
A
#
# COMPACT_ATOMS: atom_id res chain seq x y z
N MET A 1 7.29 18.84 15.25
CA MET A 1 6.79 17.71 14.43
C MET A 1 5.28 17.70 14.60
N THR A 2 4.52 17.99 13.56
CA THR A 2 3.06 17.83 13.58
C THR A 2 2.75 16.33 13.67
N GLU A 3 1.84 15.94 14.56
CA GLU A 3 1.32 14.57 14.58
C GLU A 3 0.61 14.30 13.24
N GLN A 4 1.00 13.23 12.55
CA GLN A 4 0.31 12.78 11.34
C GLN A 4 -1.08 12.27 11.71
N THR A 5 -2.08 12.64 10.91
CA THR A 5 -3.45 12.17 11.05
C THR A 5 -3.62 10.81 10.35
N PHE A 6 -4.69 10.07 10.66
CA PHE A 6 -4.96 8.85 9.89
C PHE A 6 -5.38 9.12 8.45
N GLU A 7 -5.84 10.34 8.14
CA GLU A 7 -6.06 10.76 6.75
C GLU A 7 -4.72 10.83 6.00
N ASP A 8 -3.66 11.31 6.64
CA ASP A 8 -2.32 11.32 6.05
C ASP A 8 -1.83 9.90 5.76
N TYR A 9 -2.06 8.94 6.66
CA TYR A 9 -1.75 7.52 6.41
C TYR A 9 -2.53 6.92 5.24
N LEU A 10 -3.80 7.29 5.06
CA LEU A 10 -4.56 6.87 3.89
C LEU A 10 -3.97 7.45 2.59
N ARG A 11 -3.55 8.72 2.61
CA ARG A 11 -2.89 9.34 1.46
C ARG A 11 -1.54 8.70 1.15
N ASP A 12 -0.76 8.35 2.17
CA ASP A 12 0.51 7.62 2.00
C ASP A 12 0.30 6.27 1.31
N ILE A 13 -0.71 5.49 1.73
CA ILE A 13 -1.04 4.21 1.06
C ILE A 13 -1.37 4.46 -0.41
N LEU A 14 -2.23 5.44 -0.69
CA LEU A 14 -2.70 5.73 -2.03
C LEU A 14 -1.57 6.21 -2.95
N GLU A 15 -0.72 7.11 -2.47
CA GLU A 15 0.42 7.63 -3.23
C GLU A 15 1.44 6.53 -3.54
N ASN A 16 1.80 5.72 -2.56
CA ASN A 16 2.79 4.67 -2.75
C ASN A 16 2.25 3.51 -3.58
N ALA A 17 0.96 3.20 -3.48
CA ALA A 17 0.35 2.22 -4.36
C ALA A 17 0.41 2.69 -5.83
N ARG A 18 0.15 3.98 -6.08
CA ARG A 18 0.27 4.58 -7.42
C ARG A 18 1.72 4.64 -7.90
N LYS A 19 2.70 4.88 -7.02
CA LYS A 19 4.13 4.79 -7.36
C LYS A 19 4.50 3.38 -7.79
N ALA A 20 4.17 2.36 -7.00
CA ALA A 20 4.46 0.96 -7.31
C ALA A 20 3.90 0.55 -8.68
N GLN A 21 2.63 0.88 -8.96
CA GLN A 21 2.02 0.59 -10.26
C GLN A 21 2.69 1.36 -11.42
N ARG A 22 3.04 2.63 -11.23
CA ARG A 22 3.74 3.42 -12.26
C ARG A 22 5.12 2.85 -12.60
N PHE A 23 5.86 2.33 -11.62
CA PHE A 23 7.17 1.72 -11.86
C PHE A 23 7.09 0.47 -12.77
N VAL A 24 5.93 -0.20 -12.80
CA VAL A 24 5.73 -1.45 -13.55
C VAL A 24 4.80 -1.32 -14.76
N ALA A 25 4.22 -0.15 -15.02
CA ALA A 25 3.11 0.03 -15.97
C ALA A 25 3.41 -0.43 -17.42
N ASN A 26 4.67 -0.38 -17.85
CA ASN A 26 5.12 -0.82 -19.18
C ASN A 26 6.25 -1.85 -19.10
N VAL A 27 6.32 -2.57 -17.99
CA VAL A 27 7.34 -3.57 -17.69
C VAL A 27 6.63 -4.92 -17.66
N ASN A 28 7.27 -5.99 -18.12
CA ASN A 28 6.78 -7.35 -17.90
C ASN A 28 7.56 -7.99 -16.74
N PHE A 29 7.10 -9.15 -16.27
CA PHE A 29 7.74 -9.80 -15.13
C PHE A 29 9.24 -10.07 -15.33
N ASP A 30 9.65 -10.51 -16.52
CA ASP A 30 11.05 -10.85 -16.82
C ASP A 30 11.97 -9.64 -16.79
N LEU A 31 11.48 -8.47 -17.24
CA LEU A 31 12.21 -7.20 -17.14
C LEU A 31 12.19 -6.63 -15.73
N PHE A 32 11.15 -6.90 -14.95
CA PHE A 32 11.05 -6.46 -13.57
C PHE A 32 12.05 -7.17 -12.66
N VAL A 33 12.20 -8.49 -12.80
CA VAL A 33 13.03 -9.30 -11.89
C VAL A 33 14.53 -9.08 -12.07
N VAL A 34 14.96 -8.56 -13.22
CA VAL A 34 16.38 -8.27 -13.51
C VAL A 34 16.76 -6.80 -13.31
N ASP A 35 15.79 -5.95 -12.97
CA ASP A 35 16.00 -4.52 -12.78
C ASP A 35 15.96 -4.19 -11.28
N ASP A 36 17.14 -4.23 -10.66
CA ASP A 36 17.29 -4.02 -9.22
C ASP A 36 16.68 -2.67 -8.78
N GLU A 37 16.94 -1.58 -9.52
CA GLU A 37 16.41 -0.27 -9.17
C GLU A 37 14.87 -0.25 -9.09
N LYS A 38 14.19 -0.88 -10.07
CA LYS A 38 12.73 -0.99 -10.06
C LYS A 38 12.25 -1.92 -8.97
N PHE A 39 12.92 -3.04 -8.76
CA PHE A 39 12.58 -3.98 -7.70
C PHE A 39 12.64 -3.28 -6.33
N TYR A 40 13.75 -2.60 -6.02
CA TYR A 40 13.92 -1.82 -4.80
C TYR A 40 12.89 -0.70 -4.67
N ALA A 41 12.59 0.03 -5.75
CA ALA A 41 11.59 1.09 -5.73
C ALA A 41 10.18 0.56 -5.41
N VAL A 42 9.81 -0.59 -5.95
CA VAL A 42 8.54 -1.27 -5.66
C VAL A 42 8.52 -1.78 -4.22
N LEU A 43 9.57 -2.44 -3.75
CA LEU A 43 9.66 -2.92 -2.37
C LEU A 43 9.49 -1.77 -1.37
N HIS A 44 10.20 -0.67 -1.59
CA HIS A 44 10.11 0.48 -0.71
C HIS A 44 8.70 1.10 -0.67
N ALA A 45 8.02 1.18 -1.82
CA ALA A 45 6.64 1.63 -1.87
C ALA A 45 5.70 0.70 -1.06
N LEU A 46 5.89 -0.62 -1.16
CA LEU A 46 5.12 -1.63 -0.40
C LEU A 46 5.40 -1.56 1.10
N GLU A 47 6.63 -1.30 1.51
CA GLU A 47 6.99 -1.08 2.93
C GLU A 47 6.25 0.12 3.52
N ILE A 48 6.24 1.26 2.81
CA ILE A 48 5.53 2.47 3.26
C ILE A 48 4.03 2.19 3.38
N ILE A 49 3.44 1.48 2.42
CA ILE A 49 2.03 1.06 2.49
C ILE A 49 1.75 0.26 3.76
N GLY A 50 2.60 -0.72 4.08
CA GLY A 50 2.42 -1.54 5.28
C GLY A 50 2.54 -0.74 6.57
N GLU A 51 3.48 0.20 6.64
CA GLU A 51 3.65 1.09 7.78
C GLU A 51 2.45 2.01 7.98
N ALA A 52 2.00 2.67 6.91
CA ALA A 52 0.83 3.52 6.96
C ALA A 52 -0.43 2.71 7.37
N ALA A 53 -0.59 1.49 6.84
CA ALA A 53 -1.71 0.61 7.21
C ALA A 53 -1.72 0.22 8.70
N LYS A 54 -0.55 0.03 9.33
CA LYS A 54 -0.44 -0.22 10.78
C LYS A 54 -0.94 0.96 11.61
N LYS A 55 -0.81 2.19 11.10
CA LYS A 55 -1.17 3.41 11.81
C LYS A 55 -2.66 3.77 11.67
N ILE A 56 -3.39 3.13 10.77
CA ILE A 56 -4.84 3.32 10.64
C ILE A 56 -5.56 2.70 11.88
N PRO A 57 -6.40 3.48 12.59
CA PRO A 57 -7.15 2.98 13.73
C PRO A 57 -7.98 1.74 13.40
N GLN A 58 -8.07 0.81 14.36
CA GLN A 58 -8.85 -0.42 14.18
C GLN A 58 -10.32 -0.11 13.83
N SER A 59 -10.92 0.90 14.47
CA SER A 59 -12.30 1.32 14.19
C SER A 59 -12.53 1.71 12.73
N ALA A 60 -11.55 2.34 12.08
CA ALA A 60 -11.62 2.67 10.66
C ALA A 60 -11.45 1.41 9.80
N ARG A 61 -10.48 0.55 10.12
CA ARG A 61 -10.23 -0.71 9.38
C ARG A 61 -11.44 -1.66 9.39
N THR A 62 -12.12 -1.79 10.53
CA THR A 62 -13.28 -2.69 10.68
C THR A 62 -14.48 -2.27 9.80
N ARG A 63 -14.56 -1.00 9.37
CA ARG A 63 -15.60 -0.52 8.44
C ARG A 63 -15.37 -0.99 6.99
N TYR A 64 -14.16 -1.45 6.67
CA TYR A 64 -13.77 -1.91 5.34
C TYR A 64 -13.14 -3.31 5.41
N PRO A 65 -13.92 -4.34 5.79
CA PRO A 65 -13.42 -5.69 6.07
C PRO A 65 -12.97 -6.45 4.81
N GLN A 66 -13.29 -5.96 3.62
CA GLN A 66 -12.85 -6.55 2.35
C GLN A 66 -11.34 -6.38 2.11
N VAL A 67 -10.69 -5.45 2.81
CA VAL A 67 -9.22 -5.31 2.78
C VAL A 67 -8.63 -6.19 3.88
N PRO A 68 -7.67 -7.09 3.56
CA PRO A 68 -6.99 -7.91 4.54
C PRO A 68 -5.96 -7.08 5.33
N TRP A 69 -6.43 -6.14 6.15
CA TRP A 69 -5.59 -5.12 6.80
C TRP A 69 -4.42 -5.69 7.60
N ARG A 70 -4.59 -6.88 8.20
CA ARG A 70 -3.52 -7.55 8.94
C ARG A 70 -2.36 -7.95 8.03
N GLU A 71 -2.67 -8.37 6.81
CA GLU A 71 -1.68 -8.76 5.81
C GLU A 71 -1.00 -7.54 5.20
N VAL A 72 -1.77 -6.50 4.86
CA VAL A 72 -1.23 -5.23 4.38
C VAL A 72 -0.28 -4.62 5.43
N ALA A 73 -0.71 -4.55 6.68
CA ALA A 73 0.13 -4.08 7.78
C ALA A 73 1.40 -4.95 7.97
N GLY A 74 1.26 -6.28 7.84
CA GLY A 74 2.37 -7.22 7.96
C GLY A 74 3.36 -7.21 6.79
N MET A 75 3.06 -6.50 5.69
CA MET A 75 3.88 -6.46 4.48
C MET A 75 5.29 -5.94 4.76
N ARG A 76 5.41 -4.83 5.50
CA ARG A 76 6.70 -4.26 5.91
C ARG A 76 7.55 -5.26 6.71
N ASP A 77 6.94 -5.99 7.63
CA ASP A 77 7.69 -6.94 8.48
C ASP A 77 8.17 -8.18 7.70
N LYS A 78 7.52 -8.51 6.59
CA LYS A 78 7.95 -9.58 5.68
C LYS A 78 9.09 -9.08 4.78
N LEU A 79 8.91 -7.91 4.16
CA LEU A 79 9.92 -7.35 3.24
C LEU A 79 11.23 -6.97 3.94
N ALA A 80 11.16 -6.40 5.15
CA ALA A 80 12.35 -5.97 5.88
C ALA A 80 13.18 -7.11 6.50
N ARG A 81 12.55 -8.27 6.80
CA ARG A 81 13.25 -9.43 7.39
C ARG A 81 13.79 -10.38 6.34
N ASP A 82 13.04 -10.58 5.27
CA ASP A 82 13.31 -11.63 4.30
C ASP A 82 13.79 -11.05 2.96
N TYR A 83 14.38 -9.85 2.91
CA TYR A 83 14.76 -9.17 1.65
C TYR A 83 15.63 -10.02 0.70
N PHE A 84 16.39 -10.98 1.22
CA PHE A 84 17.16 -11.97 0.45
C PHE A 84 16.31 -13.11 -0.16
N GLU A 85 15.11 -13.36 0.37
CA GLU A 85 14.17 -14.40 -0.03
C GLU A 85 12.82 -13.84 -0.52
N VAL A 86 12.74 -12.53 -0.78
CA VAL A 86 11.51 -11.94 -1.30
C VAL A 86 11.21 -12.52 -2.68
N ASP A 87 10.12 -13.28 -2.74
CA ASP A 87 9.59 -13.84 -3.97
C ASP A 87 9.13 -12.70 -4.90
N ALA A 88 9.94 -12.40 -5.91
CA ALA A 88 9.67 -11.35 -6.88
C ALA A 88 8.34 -11.55 -7.60
N ARG A 89 7.87 -12.80 -7.76
CA ARG A 89 6.58 -13.10 -8.38
C ARG A 89 5.43 -12.68 -7.47
N ARG A 90 5.55 -12.88 -6.15
CA ARG A 90 4.56 -12.39 -5.18
C ARG A 90 4.53 -10.87 -5.10
N VAL A 91 5.69 -10.21 -5.17
CA VAL A 91 5.76 -8.75 -5.23
C VAL A 91 5.04 -8.25 -6.48
N TRP A 92 5.35 -8.83 -7.64
CA TRP A 92 4.70 -8.50 -8.89
C TRP A 92 3.17 -8.67 -8.83
N GLN A 93 2.70 -9.82 -8.32
CA GLN A 93 1.27 -10.09 -8.14
C GLN A 93 0.60 -9.07 -7.20
N THR A 94 1.24 -8.77 -6.06
CA THR A 94 0.74 -7.74 -5.14
C THR A 94 0.49 -6.42 -5.87
N VAL A 95 1.44 -5.99 -6.71
CA VAL A 95 1.33 -4.71 -7.42
C VAL A 95 0.23 -4.72 -8.48
N GLN A 96 0.05 -5.82 -9.19
CA GLN A 96 -0.90 -5.92 -10.30
C GLN A 96 -2.32 -6.22 -9.84
N ASP A 97 -2.48 -7.09 -8.84
CA ASP A 97 -3.77 -7.68 -8.47
C ASP A 97 -4.34 -7.08 -7.18
N ASP A 98 -3.50 -6.91 -6.15
CA ASP A 98 -3.95 -6.50 -4.80
C ASP A 98 -4.01 -4.98 -4.63
N LEU A 99 -2.99 -4.25 -5.13
CA LEU A 99 -2.92 -2.80 -5.00
C LEU A 99 -4.12 -2.05 -5.61
N PRO A 100 -4.65 -2.41 -6.81
CA PRO A 100 -5.84 -1.73 -7.33
C PRO A 100 -7.05 -1.79 -6.38
N ALA A 101 -7.28 -2.96 -5.76
CA ALA A 101 -8.38 -3.14 -4.81
C ALA A 101 -8.17 -2.35 -3.51
N LEU A 102 -6.93 -2.30 -3.03
CA LEU A 102 -6.55 -1.48 -1.88
C LEU A 102 -6.76 0.02 -2.17
N GLN A 103 -6.29 0.50 -3.32
CA GLN A 103 -6.47 1.90 -3.74
C GLN A 103 -7.93 2.29 -3.78
N ALA A 104 -8.77 1.51 -4.46
CA ALA A 104 -10.21 1.79 -4.56
C ALA A 104 -10.89 1.86 -3.18
N THR A 105 -10.46 1.00 -2.24
CA THR A 105 -10.97 1.07 -0.87
C THR A 105 -10.49 2.34 -0.14
N VAL A 106 -9.21 2.67 -0.23
CA VAL A 106 -8.62 3.83 0.44
C VAL A 106 -9.20 5.14 -0.10
N GLU A 107 -9.45 5.24 -1.41
CA GLU A 107 -10.14 6.38 -2.03
C GLU A 107 -11.55 6.56 -1.45
N ARG A 108 -12.29 5.46 -1.27
CA ARG A 108 -13.60 5.48 -0.60
C ARG A 108 -13.48 5.89 0.87
N MET A 109 -12.48 5.41 1.60
CA MET A 109 -12.23 5.82 2.99
C MET A 109 -12.04 7.34 3.08
N LEU A 110 -11.20 7.92 2.22
CA LEU A 110 -10.97 9.36 2.15
C LEU A 110 -12.26 10.13 1.81
N ALA A 111 -13.06 9.63 0.86
CA ALA A 111 -14.34 10.24 0.52
C ALA A 111 -15.33 10.24 1.69
N ASP A 112 -15.39 9.14 2.46
CA ASP A 112 -16.26 9.04 3.64
C ASP A 112 -15.82 9.99 4.76
N LEU A 113 -14.52 10.27 4.91
CA LEU A 113 -14.01 11.26 5.86
C LEU A 113 -14.46 12.69 5.50
N ASN A 114 -14.33 13.07 4.23
CA ASN A 114 -14.74 14.40 3.77
C ASN A 114 -16.25 14.64 3.98
N ARG A 115 -17.07 13.59 3.86
CA ARG A 115 -18.51 13.64 4.16
C ARG A 115 -18.81 13.75 5.66
N SER A 116 -17.96 13.16 6.51
CA SER A 116 -18.11 13.19 7.97
C SER A 116 -17.75 14.55 8.58
N VAL A 117 -16.83 15.28 7.93
CA VAL A 117 -16.35 16.61 8.37
C VAL A 117 -17.25 17.75 7.84
N SER A 118 -18.29 17.44 7.07
CA SER A 118 -19.29 18.42 6.61
C SER A 118 -20.58 18.36 7.43
N PRO A 119 -20.66 18.94 8.64
CA PRO A 119 -21.93 19.44 9.15
C PRO A 119 -22.21 20.81 8.50
N LYS A 120 -23.49 21.05 8.17
CA LYS A 120 -24.00 22.39 7.86
C LYS A 120 -23.61 23.41 8.93
#